data_AF-A0AA85BUU6-F1
#
_entry.id   AF-A0AA85BUU6-F1
#
_cell.length_a   1.000
_cell.length_b   1.000
_cell.length_c   1.000
_cell.angle_alpha   90.00
_cell.angle_beta   90.00
_cell.angle_gamma   90.00
#
_symmetry.space_group_name_H-M   'P 1'
#
loop_
_entity.id
_entity.type
_entity.pdbx_description
1 polymer ?
#
loop_
_entity_poly.entity_id
_entity_poly.type
_entity_poly.pdbx_seq_one_letter_code
_entity_poly.pdbx_strand_id
1 'polypeptide(L)'
;MIYAIDLPICPRRFAKSELNGVGLMDVGTGLFICASSISGSKLVWYMNIYRGNSKRFLDCTLNSVVPCLLLGLLRTLLIQMLNYHQNIVEYGVHWNFFYTIALIRAISLVMTTENPISSYLITFSLKKQILFYYIVSSIFLIFSEFLPIIICPEYFQTRWQFNPRTLHYINDNRSKSLWIANFEGVTSLFGYASIYFFNLSSSLVFRSYLSTDTNNDSNNGVSSLNKREFPRNIPLFRLHLICAFIILCSISCFHSLGGSQMTSRRFGNSNYVLLIILLSVICFLFLSSMISLLIHFKSLFNLNLSYSPLSLIINDKGLLYFIISNLLTGFFNVFCLNILHLLPERAKLNVITGIYDDLSWASSLLQFLVLLTYSSLSVIFVLIGSYYDCLKFLTSSVFGIFK
;
A
#
# COMPACT_ATOMS: atom_id res chain seq x y z
N MET A 1 -12.00 7.96 -4.88
CA MET A 1 -10.94 8.40 -5.81
C MET A 1 -10.73 7.41 -6.94
N ILE A 2 -10.48 6.11 -6.69
CA ILE A 2 -10.48 5.08 -7.75
C ILE A 2 -11.74 5.16 -8.62
N TYR A 3 -12.91 5.24 -8.00
CA TYR A 3 -14.19 5.39 -8.71
C TYR A 3 -14.46 6.77 -9.31
N ALA A 4 -13.88 7.80 -8.72
CA ALA A 4 -14.26 9.18 -9.03
C ALA A 4 -13.43 9.73 -10.18
N ILE A 5 -12.17 9.30 -10.33
CA ILE A 5 -11.24 9.96 -11.24
C ILE A 5 -11.66 9.87 -12.70
N ASP A 6 -12.32 8.79 -13.09
CA ASP A 6 -12.78 8.60 -14.47
C ASP A 6 -13.97 9.52 -14.79
N LEU A 7 -14.69 9.98 -13.76
CA LEU A 7 -15.84 10.89 -13.89
C LEU A 7 -15.40 12.35 -14.15
N PRO A 8 -16.02 13.07 -15.09
CA PRO A 8 -15.74 14.46 -15.39
C PRO A 8 -15.90 15.42 -14.20
N ILE A 9 -16.76 15.07 -13.24
CA ILE A 9 -16.95 15.84 -12.00
C ILE A 9 -15.67 15.88 -11.14
N CYS A 10 -14.79 14.89 -11.29
CA CYS A 10 -13.58 14.82 -10.50
C CYS A 10 -12.48 15.69 -11.14
N PRO A 11 -11.87 16.63 -10.39
CA PRO A 11 -10.77 17.44 -10.91
C PRO A 11 -9.59 16.57 -11.34
N ARG A 12 -9.17 16.68 -12.60
CA ARG A 12 -8.05 15.93 -13.18
C ARG A 12 -6.71 16.22 -12.53
N ARG A 13 -6.57 17.33 -11.79
CA ARG A 13 -5.39 17.60 -10.93
C ARG A 13 -5.14 16.53 -9.86
N PHE A 14 -6.15 15.74 -9.50
CA PHE A 14 -6.01 14.64 -8.55
C PHE A 14 -5.63 13.30 -9.20
N ALA A 15 -5.58 13.25 -10.53
CA ALA A 15 -5.12 12.10 -11.29
C ALA A 15 -3.64 11.83 -11.05
N LYS A 16 -3.16 10.70 -11.56
CA LYS A 16 -1.74 10.33 -11.47
C LYS A 16 -0.88 11.34 -12.24
N SER A 17 0.23 11.77 -11.65
CA SER A 17 1.22 12.58 -12.36
C SER A 17 2.03 11.71 -13.35
N GLU A 18 2.26 12.22 -14.57
CA GLU A 18 3.01 11.50 -15.61
C GLU A 18 4.54 11.71 -15.51
N LEU A 19 4.96 12.91 -15.13
CA LEU A 19 6.37 13.31 -15.01
C LEU A 19 6.77 13.47 -13.55
N ASN A 20 6.61 14.68 -13.03
CA ASN A 20 6.85 15.02 -11.64
C ASN A 20 5.64 15.73 -11.06
N GLY A 21 5.48 15.62 -9.74
CA GLY A 21 4.37 16.19 -9.00
C GLY A 21 3.62 15.15 -8.18
N VAL A 22 2.80 15.64 -7.27
CA VAL A 22 1.97 14.82 -6.39
C VAL A 22 0.52 14.97 -6.78
N GLY A 23 -0.06 13.93 -7.37
CA GLY A 23 -1.51 13.75 -7.45
C GLY A 23 -2.03 12.98 -6.24
N LEU A 24 -3.31 13.15 -5.90
CA LEU A 24 -3.93 12.40 -4.80
C LEU A 24 -4.00 10.89 -5.12
N MET A 25 -4.17 10.51 -6.39
CA MET A 25 -4.06 9.12 -6.81
C MET A 25 -2.65 8.54 -6.66
N ASP A 26 -1.60 9.36 -6.69
CA ASP A 26 -0.23 8.86 -6.57
C ASP A 26 0.07 8.34 -5.18
N VAL A 27 -0.53 8.98 -4.17
CA VAL A 27 -0.46 8.59 -2.76
C VAL A 27 -1.08 7.21 -2.52
N GLY A 28 -2.13 6.86 -3.29
CA GLY A 28 -2.88 5.62 -3.09
C GLY A 28 -2.03 4.35 -3.20
N THR A 29 -1.11 4.28 -4.16
CA THR A 29 -0.23 3.11 -4.33
C THR A 29 0.74 2.92 -3.17
N GLY A 30 1.36 4.00 -2.69
CA GLY A 30 2.23 3.99 -1.51
C GLY A 30 1.47 3.60 -0.24
N LEU A 31 0.30 4.20 0.01
CA LEU A 31 -0.54 3.84 1.16
C LEU A 31 -1.05 2.40 1.10
N PHE A 32 -1.34 1.86 -0.09
CA PHE A 32 -1.69 0.46 -0.24
C PHE A 32 -0.55 -0.46 0.20
N ILE A 33 0.69 -0.10 -0.13
CA ILE A 33 1.89 -0.83 0.34
C ILE A 33 2.04 -0.68 1.86
N CYS A 34 1.82 0.51 2.43
CA CYS A 34 1.78 0.70 3.88
C CYS A 34 0.76 -0.23 4.54
N ALA A 35 -0.48 -0.28 4.04
CA ALA A 35 -1.51 -1.18 4.55
C ALA A 35 -1.09 -2.66 4.46
N SER A 36 -0.45 -3.05 3.35
CA SER A 36 0.06 -4.41 3.17
C SER A 36 1.16 -4.77 4.18
N SER A 37 2.01 -3.81 4.56
CA SER A 37 3.07 -4.00 5.57
C SER A 37 2.50 -4.15 6.99
N ILE A 38 1.44 -3.41 7.32
CA ILE A 38 0.73 -3.50 8.61
C ILE A 38 0.03 -4.86 8.76
N SER A 39 -0.51 -5.39 7.65
CA SER A 39 -1.03 -6.76 7.61
C SER A 39 0.10 -7.78 7.80
N GLY A 40 1.24 -7.59 7.11
CA GLY A 40 2.44 -8.41 7.27
C GLY A 40 2.97 -8.43 8.71
N SER A 41 2.96 -7.29 9.42
CA SER A 41 3.46 -7.19 10.79
C SER A 41 2.69 -8.08 11.77
N LYS A 42 1.40 -8.36 11.51
CA LYS A 42 0.59 -9.29 12.31
C LYS A 42 1.16 -10.71 12.27
N LEU A 43 1.56 -11.16 11.08
CA LEU A 43 2.17 -12.48 10.89
C LEU A 43 3.52 -12.56 11.60
N VAL A 44 4.39 -11.56 11.40
CA VAL A 44 5.71 -11.49 12.05
C VAL A 44 5.59 -11.49 13.58
N TRP A 45 4.61 -10.74 14.11
CA TRP A 45 4.32 -10.71 15.53
C TRP A 45 3.87 -12.08 16.06
N TYR A 46 2.94 -12.73 15.37
CA TYR A 46 2.44 -14.07 15.73
C TYR A 46 3.56 -15.12 15.74
N MET A 47 4.44 -15.12 14.72
CA MET A 47 5.56 -16.06 14.65
C MET A 47 6.58 -15.85 15.77
N ASN A 48 6.78 -14.60 16.23
CA ASN A 48 7.66 -14.32 17.36
C ASN A 48 7.05 -14.70 18.72
N ILE A 49 5.72 -14.72 18.86
CA ILE A 49 5.04 -15.21 20.08
C ILE A 49 4.99 -16.73 20.11
N TYR A 50 4.51 -17.37 19.03
CA TYR A 50 4.28 -18.80 18.95
C TYR A 50 5.40 -19.51 18.18
N ARG A 51 6.61 -19.43 18.74
CA ARG A 51 7.81 -20.05 18.15
C ARG A 51 7.68 -21.58 18.17
N GLY A 52 7.55 -22.21 16.99
CA GLY A 52 7.35 -23.67 16.84
C GLY A 52 6.10 -24.06 16.05
N ASN A 53 5.09 -23.19 15.99
CA ASN A 53 3.95 -23.31 15.06
C ASN A 53 4.13 -22.34 13.88
N SER A 54 5.32 -22.36 13.27
CA SER A 54 5.57 -21.53 12.11
C SER A 54 4.71 -22.01 10.94
N LYS A 55 3.99 -21.09 10.31
CA LYS A 55 3.43 -21.38 8.99
C LYS A 55 4.61 -21.65 8.08
N ARG A 56 4.56 -22.76 7.34
CA ARG A 56 5.62 -23.11 6.40
C ARG A 56 5.77 -21.95 5.41
N PHE A 57 7.00 -21.59 5.06
CA PHE A 57 7.29 -20.58 4.04
C PHE A 57 6.44 -20.80 2.79
N LEU A 58 6.32 -22.07 2.38
CA LEU A 58 5.48 -22.52 1.27
C LEU A 58 4.01 -22.09 1.42
N ASP A 59 3.37 -22.36 2.56
CA ASP A 59 1.97 -21.97 2.80
C ASP A 59 1.78 -20.46 2.76
N CYS A 60 2.75 -19.70 3.29
CA CYS A 60 2.73 -18.25 3.23
C CYS A 60 2.90 -17.73 1.79
N THR A 61 3.79 -18.34 1.00
CA THR A 61 4.00 -17.95 -0.41
C THR A 61 2.76 -18.25 -1.25
N LEU A 62 2.16 -19.43 -1.09
CA LEU A 62 0.95 -19.86 -1.80
C LEU A 62 -0.26 -18.96 -1.47
N ASN A 63 -0.35 -18.46 -0.23
CA ASN A 63 -1.50 -17.63 0.18
C ASN A 63 -1.32 -16.13 -0.06
N SER A 64 -0.09 -15.63 -0.25
CA SER A 64 0.15 -14.18 -0.29
C SER A 64 0.87 -13.67 -1.53
N VAL A 65 1.77 -14.47 -2.12
CA VAL A 65 2.57 -14.10 -3.30
C VAL A 65 1.92 -14.63 -4.57
N VAL A 66 1.58 -15.92 -4.59
CA VAL A 66 1.00 -16.58 -5.77
C VAL A 66 -0.31 -15.92 -6.24
N PRO A 67 -1.27 -15.55 -5.37
CA PRO A 67 -2.49 -14.89 -5.83
C PRO A 67 -2.20 -13.53 -6.49
N CYS A 68 -1.22 -12.78 -5.98
CA CYS A 68 -0.81 -11.51 -6.59
C CYS A 68 -0.10 -11.73 -7.94
N LEU A 69 0.74 -12.74 -8.07
CA LEU A 69 1.38 -13.09 -9.34
C LEU A 69 0.35 -13.51 -10.38
N LEU A 70 -0.61 -14.36 -10.01
CA LEU A 70 -1.69 -14.80 -10.89
C LEU A 70 -2.56 -13.63 -11.35
N LEU A 71 -2.91 -12.71 -10.45
CA LEU A 71 -3.62 -11.47 -10.82
C LEU A 71 -2.79 -10.59 -11.76
N GLY A 72 -1.47 -10.52 -11.54
CA GLY A 72 -0.55 -9.82 -12.44
C GLY A 72 -0.55 -10.42 -13.84
N LEU A 73 -0.42 -11.75 -13.94
CA LEU A 73 -0.44 -12.49 -15.21
C LEU A 73 -1.77 -12.34 -15.94
N LEU A 74 -2.87 -12.54 -15.21
CA LEU A 74 -4.21 -12.40 -15.75
C LEU A 74 -4.44 -10.98 -16.29
N ARG A 75 -4.00 -9.95 -15.57
CA ARG A 75 -4.07 -8.57 -16.05
C ARG A 75 -3.28 -8.36 -17.35
N THR A 76 -2.04 -8.85 -17.42
CA THR A 76 -1.23 -8.69 -18.64
C THR A 76 -1.85 -9.42 -19.83
N LEU A 77 -2.35 -10.64 -19.63
CA LEU A 77 -2.98 -11.42 -20.69
C LEU A 77 -4.27 -10.75 -21.17
N LEU A 78 -5.15 -10.32 -20.26
CA LEU A 78 -6.40 -9.67 -20.63
C LEU A 78 -6.17 -8.37 -21.40
N ILE A 79 -5.20 -7.54 -21.00
CA ILE A 79 -4.88 -6.30 -21.70
C ILE A 79 -4.37 -6.58 -23.11
N GLN A 80 -3.52 -7.60 -23.27
CA GLN A 80 -3.01 -8.02 -24.58
C GLN A 80 -4.12 -8.60 -25.47
N MET A 81 -5.03 -9.41 -24.91
CA MET A 81 -6.14 -9.98 -25.68
C MET A 81 -7.19 -8.96 -26.08
N LEU A 82 -7.45 -7.96 -25.22
CA LEU A 82 -8.46 -6.92 -25.45
C LEU A 82 -7.92 -5.71 -26.22
N ASN A 83 -6.62 -5.70 -26.57
CA ASN A 83 -5.93 -4.54 -27.19
C ASN A 83 -6.24 -3.21 -26.48
N TYR A 84 -6.36 -3.25 -25.16
CA TYR A 84 -6.71 -2.07 -24.37
C TYR A 84 -5.48 -1.16 -24.21
N HIS A 85 -5.68 0.16 -24.37
CA HIS A 85 -4.59 1.12 -24.27
C HIS A 85 -4.07 1.20 -22.83
N GLN A 86 -2.89 0.63 -22.57
CA GLN A 86 -2.21 0.75 -21.29
C GLN A 86 -1.28 1.96 -21.31
N ASN A 87 -1.36 2.79 -20.26
CA ASN A 87 -0.38 3.84 -20.02
C ASN A 87 0.98 3.21 -19.67
N ILE A 88 1.82 3.02 -20.70
CA ILE A 88 3.16 2.42 -20.59
C ILE A 88 4.04 3.21 -19.62
N VAL A 89 3.78 4.50 -19.47
CA VAL A 89 4.43 5.43 -18.54
C VAL A 89 4.24 5.01 -17.07
N GLU A 90 3.20 4.26 -16.72
CA GLU A 90 2.95 3.92 -15.30
C GLU A 90 3.93 2.88 -14.72
N TYR A 91 4.12 1.76 -15.42
CA TYR A 91 4.92 0.63 -14.93
C TYR A 91 5.81 0.01 -16.02
N GLY A 92 5.64 0.39 -17.28
CA GLY A 92 6.25 -0.26 -18.43
C GLY A 92 5.25 -1.04 -19.28
N VAL A 93 5.77 -1.80 -20.24
CA VAL A 93 4.99 -2.51 -21.26
C VAL A 93 4.27 -3.72 -20.68
N HIS A 94 4.98 -4.57 -19.94
CA HIS A 94 4.44 -5.83 -19.40
C HIS A 94 4.30 -5.79 -17.88
N TRP A 95 4.94 -4.84 -17.21
CA TRP A 95 4.91 -4.77 -15.76
C TRP A 95 3.63 -4.10 -15.23
N ASN A 96 3.24 -4.47 -14.01
CA ASN A 96 2.09 -3.90 -13.33
C ASN A 96 2.30 -3.86 -11.82
N PHE A 97 1.41 -3.16 -11.13
CA PHE A 97 1.44 -3.01 -9.68
C PHE A 97 1.26 -4.34 -8.92
N PHE A 98 0.62 -5.35 -9.51
CA PHE A 98 0.48 -6.65 -8.85
C PHE A 98 1.81 -7.39 -8.80
N TYR A 99 2.65 -7.28 -9.84
CA TYR A 99 4.01 -7.80 -9.83
C TYR A 99 4.89 -7.08 -8.79
N THR A 100 4.80 -5.74 -8.67
CA THR A 100 5.56 -5.03 -7.63
C THR A 100 5.18 -5.50 -6.23
N ILE A 101 3.89 -5.60 -5.92
CA ILE A 101 3.42 -6.10 -4.61
C ILE A 101 3.85 -7.55 -4.38
N ALA A 102 3.72 -8.41 -5.40
CA ALA A 102 4.10 -9.82 -5.28
C ALA A 102 5.58 -9.97 -4.92
N LEU A 103 6.46 -9.20 -5.57
CA LEU A 103 7.89 -9.22 -5.30
C LEU A 103 8.22 -8.63 -3.93
N ILE A 104 7.60 -7.52 -3.53
CA ILE A 104 7.79 -6.95 -2.19
C ILE A 104 7.36 -7.95 -1.11
N ARG A 105 6.22 -8.63 -1.31
CA ARG A 105 5.77 -9.70 -0.40
C ARG A 105 6.73 -10.88 -0.40
N ALA A 106 7.26 -11.29 -1.54
CA ALA A 106 8.25 -12.37 -1.62
C ALA A 106 9.52 -12.01 -0.84
N ILE A 107 10.06 -10.80 -1.04
CA ILE A 107 11.24 -10.29 -0.30
C ILE A 107 10.94 -10.25 1.20
N SER A 108 9.76 -9.74 1.59
CA SER A 108 9.30 -9.72 2.98
C SER A 108 9.24 -11.11 3.59
N LEU A 109 8.66 -12.10 2.89
CA LEU A 109 8.59 -13.48 3.38
C LEU A 109 9.98 -14.08 3.54
N VAL A 110 10.88 -13.89 2.57
CA VAL A 110 12.26 -14.37 2.66
C VAL A 110 12.95 -13.84 3.90
N MET A 111 12.70 -12.58 4.27
CA MET A 111 13.28 -11.95 5.47
C MET A 111 12.61 -12.33 6.79
N THR A 112 11.31 -12.64 6.78
CA THR A 112 10.49 -12.75 8.00
C THR A 112 10.11 -14.16 8.41
N THR A 113 10.06 -15.10 7.47
CA THR A 113 9.64 -16.50 7.72
C THR A 113 10.82 -17.41 8.05
N GLU A 114 10.59 -18.62 8.54
CA GLU A 114 11.66 -19.58 8.86
C GLU A 114 12.28 -20.19 7.58
N ASN A 115 13.32 -19.54 7.07
CA ASN A 115 14.18 -20.02 5.99
C ASN A 115 15.63 -20.13 6.51
N PRO A 116 16.55 -20.86 5.86
CA PRO A 116 17.94 -20.94 6.32
C PRO A 116 18.58 -19.55 6.53
N ILE A 117 18.27 -18.57 5.68
CA ILE A 117 18.79 -17.20 5.72
C ILE A 117 18.23 -16.41 6.92
N SER A 118 16.92 -16.46 7.13
CA SER A 118 16.19 -15.69 8.15
C SER A 118 16.06 -16.42 9.49
N SER A 119 16.39 -17.70 9.55
CA SER A 119 16.43 -18.48 10.80
C SER A 119 17.30 -17.78 11.84
N TYR A 120 18.44 -17.22 11.40
CA TYR A 120 19.33 -16.40 12.19
C TYR A 120 18.65 -15.11 12.66
N LEU A 121 17.91 -14.41 11.79
CA LEU A 121 17.16 -13.19 12.16
C LEU A 121 16.06 -13.46 13.19
N ILE A 122 15.35 -14.59 13.07
CA ILE A 122 14.30 -15.00 14.00
C ILE A 122 14.90 -15.37 15.36
N THR A 123 16.19 -15.75 15.45
CA THR A 123 16.87 -15.91 16.75
C THR A 123 17.09 -14.60 17.50
N PHE A 124 17.13 -13.46 16.82
CA PHE A 124 17.33 -12.19 17.49
C PHE A 124 16.10 -11.70 18.26
N SER A 125 16.34 -10.83 19.25
CA SER A 125 15.26 -10.13 19.95
C SER A 125 14.49 -9.23 18.97
N LEU A 126 13.20 -9.01 19.24
CA LEU A 126 12.34 -8.18 18.38
C LEU A 126 12.92 -6.78 18.14
N LYS A 127 13.60 -6.19 19.12
CA LYS A 127 14.29 -4.90 18.97
C LYS A 127 15.33 -4.93 17.84
N LYS A 128 16.15 -5.98 17.80
CA LYS A 128 17.17 -6.16 16.75
C LYS A 128 16.53 -6.44 15.40
N GLN A 129 15.43 -7.19 15.35
CA GLN A 129 14.66 -7.39 14.12
C GLN A 129 14.08 -6.07 13.58
N ILE A 130 13.49 -5.24 14.44
CA ILE A 130 12.96 -3.92 14.08
C ILE A 130 14.08 -3.02 13.53
N LEU A 131 15.25 -2.99 14.19
CA LEU A 131 16.41 -2.23 13.72
C LEU A 131 16.88 -2.73 12.35
N PHE A 132 16.96 -4.05 12.16
CA PHE A 132 17.32 -4.65 10.88
C PHE A 132 16.37 -4.23 9.76
N TYR A 133 15.05 -4.24 10.00
CA TYR A 133 14.08 -3.80 8.99
C TYR A 133 14.21 -2.31 8.64
N TYR A 134 14.52 -1.44 9.62
CA TYR A 134 14.84 -0.03 9.32
C TYR A 134 16.12 0.10 8.47
N ILE A 135 17.17 -0.68 8.76
CA ILE A 135 18.40 -0.69 7.96
C ILE A 135 18.10 -1.14 6.52
N VAL A 136 17.33 -2.22 6.36
CA VAL A 136 16.90 -2.71 5.04
C VAL A 136 16.10 -1.64 4.29
N SER A 137 15.19 -0.94 4.97
CA SER A 137 14.45 0.18 4.38
C SER A 137 15.39 1.29 3.89
N SER A 138 16.40 1.67 4.67
CA SER A 138 17.38 2.69 4.29
C SER A 138 18.23 2.25 3.10
N ILE A 139 18.65 0.97 3.06
CA ILE A 139 19.38 0.40 1.92
C ILE A 139 18.52 0.49 0.66
N PHE A 140 17.25 0.10 0.72
CA PHE A 140 16.35 0.19 -0.43
C PHE A 140 16.07 1.63 -0.89
N LEU A 141 16.01 2.58 0.04
CA LEU A 141 15.88 4.01 -0.29
C LEU A 141 17.12 4.52 -1.03
N ILE A 142 18.32 4.11 -0.61
CA ILE A 142 19.57 4.43 -1.31
C ILE A 142 19.55 3.79 -2.71
N PHE A 143 19.16 2.52 -2.82
CA PHE A 143 19.06 1.86 -4.12
C PHE A 143 18.04 2.53 -5.05
N SER A 144 16.87 2.97 -4.58
CA SER A 144 15.90 3.67 -5.43
C SER A 144 16.46 4.97 -6.02
N GLU A 145 17.40 5.58 -5.32
CA GLU A 145 18.04 6.84 -5.68
C GLU A 145 19.18 6.62 -6.68
N PHE A 146 20.07 5.66 -6.41
CA PHE A 146 21.25 5.44 -7.24
C PHE A 146 21.00 4.55 -8.47
N LEU A 147 20.03 3.64 -8.43
CA LEU A 147 19.81 2.68 -9.52
C LEU A 147 19.49 3.36 -10.88
N PRO A 148 18.60 4.38 -10.96
CA PRO A 148 18.34 5.04 -12.24
C PRO A 148 19.57 5.75 -12.81
N ILE A 149 20.43 6.29 -11.94
CA ILE A 149 21.68 6.98 -12.30
C ILE A 149 22.70 5.98 -12.86
N ILE A 150 22.84 4.81 -12.23
CA ILE A 150 23.77 3.77 -12.68
C ILE A 150 23.37 3.22 -14.05
N ILE A 151 22.07 3.09 -14.30
CA ILE A 151 21.57 2.50 -15.55
C ILE A 151 21.62 3.51 -16.71
N CYS A 152 21.31 4.78 -16.47
CA CYS A 152 21.24 5.81 -17.51
C CYS A 152 22.04 7.08 -17.12
N PRO A 153 23.38 6.99 -16.98
CA PRO A 153 24.20 8.09 -16.46
C PRO A 153 24.23 9.32 -17.38
N GLU A 154 24.19 9.13 -18.70
CA GLU A 154 24.23 10.23 -19.68
C GLU A 154 22.94 11.05 -19.72
N TYR A 155 21.82 10.48 -19.27
CA TYR A 155 20.50 11.08 -19.45
C TYR A 155 19.91 11.60 -18.13
N PHE A 156 20.25 11.02 -16.97
CA PHE A 156 19.80 11.53 -15.66
C PHE A 156 20.62 12.76 -15.22
N GLN A 157 19.99 13.94 -15.22
CA GLN A 157 20.62 15.15 -14.66
C GLN A 157 20.71 15.11 -13.14
N THR A 158 21.68 15.87 -12.59
CA THR A 158 22.11 15.96 -11.19
C THR A 158 21.06 16.45 -10.18
N ARG A 159 19.78 16.56 -10.56
CA ARG A 159 18.70 17.06 -9.69
C ARG A 159 17.39 16.29 -9.80
N TRP A 160 17.43 14.99 -10.12
CA TRP A 160 16.24 14.12 -9.93
C TRP A 160 15.01 14.52 -10.74
N GLN A 161 15.20 15.30 -11.81
CA GLN A 161 14.12 15.76 -12.67
C GLN A 161 14.07 14.91 -13.94
N PHE A 162 12.86 14.50 -14.32
CA PHE A 162 12.61 13.96 -15.64
C PHE A 162 13.03 14.99 -16.69
N ASN A 163 14.08 14.67 -17.45
CA ASN A 163 14.38 15.40 -18.67
C ASN A 163 13.51 14.78 -19.78
N PRO A 164 12.77 15.55 -20.59
CA PRO A 164 12.11 14.99 -21.78
C PRO A 164 13.06 14.14 -22.65
N ARG A 165 14.37 14.41 -22.60
CA ARG A 165 15.41 13.59 -23.25
C ARG A 165 15.58 12.18 -22.65
N THR A 166 15.48 12.00 -21.33
CA THR A 166 15.50 10.65 -20.72
C THR A 166 14.28 9.86 -21.14
N LEU A 167 13.12 10.52 -21.20
CA LEU A 167 11.87 9.90 -21.62
C LEU A 167 11.96 9.43 -23.07
N HIS A 168 12.48 10.29 -23.94
CA HIS A 168 12.68 9.99 -25.35
C HIS A 168 13.63 8.81 -25.53
N TYR A 169 14.78 8.81 -24.83
CA TYR A 169 15.73 7.71 -24.86
C TYR A 169 15.10 6.39 -24.38
N ILE A 170 14.34 6.41 -23.28
CA ILE A 170 13.66 5.21 -22.77
C ILE A 170 12.67 4.72 -23.81
N ASN A 171 11.81 5.60 -24.34
CA ASN A 171 10.79 5.26 -25.33
C ASN A 171 11.38 4.64 -26.59
N ASP A 172 12.45 5.22 -27.14
CA ASP A 172 13.11 4.73 -28.35
C ASP A 172 13.75 3.35 -28.15
N ASN A 173 14.23 3.08 -26.93
CA ASN A 173 14.96 1.85 -26.60
C ASN A 173 14.08 0.77 -25.96
N ARG A 174 12.76 0.97 -25.82
CA ARG A 174 11.86 -0.01 -25.19
C ARG A 174 11.89 -1.37 -25.88
N SER A 175 12.10 -1.40 -27.20
CA SER A 175 12.15 -2.63 -27.98
C SER A 175 13.48 -3.40 -27.85
N LYS A 176 14.53 -2.78 -27.31
CA LYS A 176 15.88 -3.38 -27.26
C LYS A 176 16.03 -4.44 -26.16
N SER A 177 15.31 -4.31 -25.05
CA SER A 177 15.38 -5.29 -23.96
C SER A 177 14.13 -5.28 -23.08
N LEU A 178 13.83 -6.45 -22.50
CA LEU A 178 12.74 -6.60 -21.53
C LEU A 178 12.93 -5.74 -20.26
N TRP A 179 14.17 -5.45 -19.89
CA TRP A 179 14.51 -4.59 -18.76
C TRP A 179 14.13 -3.13 -19.05
N ILE A 180 14.48 -2.61 -20.23
CA ILE A 180 14.15 -1.24 -20.62
C ILE A 180 12.64 -1.11 -20.87
N ALA A 181 11.98 -2.16 -21.38
CA ALA A 181 10.53 -2.19 -21.56
C ALA A 181 9.74 -2.05 -20.24
N ASN A 182 10.29 -2.55 -19.13
CA ASN A 182 9.67 -2.55 -17.79
C ASN A 182 10.44 -1.68 -16.80
N PHE A 183 11.24 -0.74 -17.29
CA PHE A 183 12.21 -0.01 -16.51
C PHE A 183 11.59 0.69 -15.29
N GLU A 184 10.43 1.30 -15.49
CA GLU A 184 9.71 2.06 -14.46
C GLU A 184 9.20 1.17 -13.34
N GLY A 185 8.65 0.00 -13.69
CA GLY A 185 8.19 -0.99 -12.73
C GLY A 185 9.32 -1.60 -11.90
N VAL A 186 10.47 -1.84 -12.53
CA VAL A 186 11.65 -2.42 -11.87
C VAL A 186 12.34 -1.42 -10.95
N THR A 187 12.51 -0.17 -11.39
CA THR A 187 13.15 0.88 -10.58
C THR A 187 12.28 1.29 -9.39
N SER A 188 10.96 1.45 -9.59
CA SER A 188 10.01 1.78 -8.52
C SER A 188 9.89 0.71 -7.43
N LEU A 189 10.25 -0.54 -7.73
CA LEU A 189 10.22 -1.64 -6.75
C LEU A 189 11.03 -1.34 -5.49
N PHE A 190 12.21 -0.72 -5.62
CA PHE A 190 13.07 -0.41 -4.49
C PHE A 190 12.49 0.70 -3.61
N GLY A 191 11.92 1.74 -4.22
CA GLY A 191 11.22 2.80 -3.49
C GLY A 191 10.02 2.23 -2.74
N TYR A 192 9.22 1.38 -3.39
CA TYR A 192 8.09 0.70 -2.76
C TYR A 192 8.51 -0.31 -1.67
N ALA A 193 9.64 -1.00 -1.84
CA ALA A 193 10.20 -1.88 -0.81
C ALA A 193 10.64 -1.10 0.43
N SER A 194 11.26 0.07 0.26
CA SER A 194 11.62 0.93 1.40
C SER A 194 10.39 1.38 2.19
N ILE A 195 9.34 1.84 1.51
CA ILE A 195 8.04 2.15 2.14
C ILE A 195 7.51 0.94 2.93
N TYR A 196 7.55 -0.25 2.33
CA TYR A 196 7.05 -1.47 2.98
C TYR A 196 7.81 -1.79 4.27
N PHE A 197 9.14 -1.84 4.23
CA PHE A 197 9.94 -2.21 5.39
C PHE A 197 9.91 -1.16 6.51
N PHE A 198 9.91 0.13 6.16
CA PHE A 198 9.73 1.21 7.13
C PHE A 198 8.42 1.03 7.91
N ASN A 199 7.30 0.86 7.20
CA ASN A 199 5.99 0.71 7.84
C ASN A 199 5.82 -0.64 8.56
N LEU A 200 6.46 -1.71 8.07
CA LEU A 200 6.55 -2.99 8.80
C LEU A 200 7.18 -2.78 10.18
N SER A 201 8.34 -2.10 10.23
CA SER A 201 9.02 -1.80 11.50
C SER A 201 8.21 -0.88 12.40
N SER A 202 7.62 0.21 11.88
CA SER A 202 6.78 1.12 12.67
C SER A 202 5.55 0.41 13.23
N SER A 203 4.94 -0.49 12.44
CA SER A 203 3.80 -1.30 12.89
C SER A 203 4.17 -2.29 13.99
N LEU A 204 5.35 -2.90 13.95
CA LEU A 204 5.85 -3.78 15.03
C LEU A 204 6.10 -3.00 16.33
N VAL A 205 6.64 -1.78 16.25
CA VAL A 205 6.78 -0.89 17.41
C VAL A 205 5.39 -0.61 18.01
N PHE A 206 4.40 -0.32 17.19
CA PHE A 206 3.04 -0.08 17.68
C PHE A 206 2.39 -1.30 18.33
N ARG A 207 2.54 -2.48 17.73
CA ARG A 207 2.03 -3.73 18.33
C ARG A 207 2.69 -4.00 19.68
N SER A 208 3.96 -3.67 19.81
CA SER A 208 4.65 -3.79 21.10
C SER A 208 4.10 -2.85 22.17
N TYR A 209 3.66 -1.65 21.79
CA TYR A 209 2.95 -0.74 22.69
C TYR A 209 1.56 -1.27 23.09
N LEU A 210 0.75 -1.71 22.13
CA LEU A 210 -0.59 -2.24 22.41
C LEU A 210 -0.55 -3.50 23.30
N SER A 211 0.46 -4.36 23.11
CA SER A 211 0.60 -5.59 23.88
C SER A 211 1.04 -5.36 25.33
N THR A 212 1.61 -4.20 25.67
CA THR A 212 2.01 -3.91 27.06
C THR A 212 0.83 -3.52 27.93
N ASP A 213 -0.20 -2.88 27.37
CA ASP A 213 -1.39 -2.46 28.13
C ASP A 213 -2.28 -3.65 28.53
N THR A 214 -2.37 -4.70 27.71
CA THR A 214 -3.20 -5.90 28.02
C THR A 214 -2.61 -6.79 29.13
N ASN A 215 -1.30 -6.75 29.33
CA ASN A 215 -0.62 -7.58 30.33
C ASN A 215 -0.65 -6.96 31.73
N ASN A 216 -0.92 -5.66 31.86
CA ASN A 216 -1.11 -5.02 33.17
C ASN A 216 -2.45 -5.44 33.81
N ASP A 217 -3.43 -5.88 33.02
CA ASP A 217 -4.76 -6.30 33.49
C ASP A 217 -4.86 -7.82 33.77
N SER A 218 -3.89 -8.62 33.33
CA SER A 218 -3.92 -10.10 33.46
C SER A 218 -2.83 -10.64 34.37
N ASN A 219 -3.00 -10.44 35.69
CA ASN A 219 -2.27 -11.16 36.73
C ASN A 219 -2.61 -12.66 36.84
N ASN A 220 -3.25 -13.25 35.81
CA ASN A 220 -3.66 -14.65 35.82
C ASN A 220 -2.83 -15.48 34.83
N GLY A 221 -1.73 -16.02 35.32
CA GLY A 221 -1.45 -17.46 35.21
C GLY A 221 -1.11 -18.07 33.85
N VAL A 222 -0.89 -17.34 32.76
CA VAL A 222 -0.27 -17.92 31.54
C VAL A 222 1.24 -17.68 31.56
N SER A 223 1.88 -18.59 32.30
CA SER A 223 3.25 -19.09 32.17
C SER A 223 4.06 -18.58 30.97
N SER A 224 5.10 -17.79 31.28
CA SER A 224 6.50 -18.08 30.91
C SER A 224 6.82 -18.61 29.50
N LEU A 225 6.12 -18.17 28.45
CA LEU A 225 6.57 -18.39 27.08
C LEU A 225 7.64 -17.34 26.74
N ASN A 226 8.90 -17.71 26.99
CA ASN A 226 10.13 -17.09 26.48
C ASN A 226 10.07 -15.57 26.29
N LYS A 227 10.16 -14.82 27.39
CA LYS A 227 10.41 -13.37 27.46
C LYS A 227 11.74 -12.99 26.78
N ARG A 228 11.86 -13.14 25.47
CA ARG A 228 12.93 -12.49 24.69
C ARG A 228 12.56 -11.03 24.55
N GLU A 229 13.19 -10.17 25.36
CA GLU A 229 13.33 -8.72 25.23
C GLU A 229 12.36 -8.00 24.26
N PHE A 230 11.06 -8.16 24.48
CA PHE A 230 10.09 -7.24 23.89
C PHE A 230 10.46 -5.84 24.39
N PRO A 231 10.39 -4.80 23.55
CA PRO A 231 10.65 -3.44 24.00
C PRO A 231 9.71 -3.10 25.17
N ARG A 232 10.27 -3.17 26.39
CA ARG A 232 9.64 -2.75 27.63
C ARG A 232 9.06 -1.35 27.46
N ASN A 233 7.80 -1.19 27.89
CA ASN A 233 7.01 0.03 28.09
C ASN A 233 7.63 1.28 27.46
N ILE A 234 7.43 1.46 26.15
CA ILE A 234 7.67 2.76 25.53
C ILE A 234 6.47 3.62 25.92
N PRO A 235 6.61 4.65 26.77
CA PRO A 235 5.46 5.48 27.13
C PRO A 235 4.91 6.16 25.87
N LEU A 236 3.59 6.34 25.82
CA LEU A 236 2.90 6.96 24.69
C LEU A 236 3.54 8.30 24.29
N PHE A 237 3.95 9.10 25.28
CA PHE A 237 4.67 10.36 25.07
C PHE A 237 5.97 10.19 24.27
N ARG A 238 6.78 9.16 24.56
CA ARG A 238 8.02 8.90 23.82
C ARG A 238 7.74 8.45 22.39
N LEU A 239 6.67 7.68 22.16
CA LEU A 239 6.23 7.33 20.80
C LEU A 239 5.82 8.58 20.00
N HIS A 240 5.06 9.49 20.62
CA HIS A 240 4.65 10.74 19.99
C HIS A 240 5.86 11.63 19.66
N LEU A 241 6.84 11.74 20.58
CA LEU A 241 8.09 12.46 20.33
C LEU A 241 8.90 11.86 19.16
N ILE A 242 9.02 10.54 19.10
CA ILE A 242 9.70 9.86 17.99
C ILE A 242 9.00 10.16 16.67
N CYS A 243 7.66 10.08 16.63
CA CYS A 243 6.91 10.37 15.41
C CYS A 243 7.01 11.84 15.01
N ALA A 244 6.95 12.77 15.96
CA ALA A 244 7.15 14.20 15.71
C ALA A 244 8.55 14.49 15.14
N PHE A 245 9.58 13.83 15.68
CA PHE A 245 10.94 13.92 15.15
C PHE A 245 11.03 13.37 13.72
N ILE A 246 10.43 12.20 13.44
CA ILE A 246 10.39 11.63 12.09
C ILE A 246 9.66 12.57 11.12
N ILE A 247 8.55 13.18 11.53
CA ILE A 247 7.82 14.16 10.72
C ILE A 247 8.73 15.35 10.39
N LEU A 248 9.38 15.95 11.39
CA LEU A 248 10.30 17.07 11.18
C LEU A 248 11.45 16.70 10.23
N CYS A 249 12.09 15.54 10.43
CA CYS A 249 13.14 15.04 9.54
C CYS A 249 12.63 14.80 8.12
N SER A 250 11.44 14.19 7.96
CA SER A 250 10.89 13.93 6.63
C SER A 250 10.53 15.22 5.89
N ILE A 251 10.00 16.24 6.58
CA ILE A 251 9.70 17.56 6.02
C ILE A 251 11.00 18.28 5.63
N SER A 252 12.02 18.25 6.48
CA SER A 252 13.29 18.91 6.19
C SER A 252 14.01 18.26 5.01
N CYS A 253 14.05 16.93 4.95
CA CYS A 253 14.58 16.18 3.80
C CYS A 253 13.75 16.42 2.53
N PHE A 254 12.43 16.46 2.63
CA PHE A 254 11.56 16.74 1.49
C PHE A 254 11.81 18.14 0.90
N HIS A 255 12.02 19.13 1.77
CA HIS A 255 12.35 20.48 1.34
C HIS A 255 13.77 20.55 0.73
N SER A 256 14.76 19.86 1.31
CA SER A 256 16.14 19.88 0.79
C SER A 256 16.27 19.20 -0.57
N LEU A 257 15.44 18.20 -0.85
CA LEU A 257 15.40 17.47 -2.11
C LEU A 257 14.48 18.10 -3.18
N GLY A 258 14.06 19.36 -3.01
CA GLY A 258 13.34 20.13 -4.02
C GLY A 258 11.82 19.94 -4.03
N GLY A 259 11.26 19.33 -2.99
CA GLY A 259 9.83 19.33 -2.70
C GLY A 259 8.95 18.63 -3.74
N SER A 260 7.69 19.07 -3.83
CA SER A 260 6.65 18.41 -4.64
C SER A 260 6.99 18.37 -6.12
N GLN A 261 7.71 19.36 -6.65
CA GLN A 261 8.10 19.44 -8.06
C GLN A 261 9.11 18.37 -8.48
N MET A 262 9.79 17.74 -7.52
CA MET A 262 10.78 16.67 -7.76
C MET A 262 10.28 15.30 -7.29
N THR A 263 9.01 15.19 -6.89
CA THR A 263 8.38 13.92 -6.56
C THR A 263 8.00 13.18 -7.83
N SER A 264 8.35 11.89 -7.94
CA SER A 264 7.89 11.05 -9.03
C SER A 264 7.51 9.67 -8.49
N ARG A 265 6.23 9.32 -8.62
CA ARG A 265 5.71 7.98 -8.30
C ARG A 265 6.29 6.92 -9.23
N ARG A 266 6.47 7.27 -10.50
CA ARG A 266 6.87 6.37 -11.58
C ARG A 266 8.19 5.63 -11.29
N PHE A 267 9.13 6.30 -10.64
CA PHE A 267 10.40 5.71 -10.20
C PHE A 267 10.45 5.35 -8.72
N GLY A 268 9.42 5.70 -7.94
CA GLY A 268 9.47 5.58 -6.49
C GLY A 268 10.64 6.34 -5.88
N ASN A 269 10.89 7.58 -6.35
CA ASN A 269 12.05 8.39 -5.95
C ASN A 269 12.08 8.66 -4.43
N SER A 270 13.23 9.03 -3.86
CA SER A 270 13.37 9.36 -2.43
C SER A 270 12.31 10.36 -1.93
N ASN A 271 12.06 11.42 -2.70
CA ASN A 271 11.01 12.41 -2.42
C ASN A 271 9.61 11.81 -2.29
N TYR A 272 9.28 10.85 -3.16
CA TYR A 272 8.00 10.15 -3.09
C TYR A 272 7.94 9.25 -1.86
N VAL A 273 9.01 8.49 -1.58
CA VAL A 273 9.09 7.64 -0.38
C VAL A 273 8.93 8.46 0.90
N LEU A 274 9.65 9.58 1.03
CA LEU A 274 9.58 10.48 2.18
C LEU A 274 8.17 11.05 2.36
N LEU A 275 7.50 11.42 1.26
CA LEU A 275 6.12 11.89 1.31
C LEU A 275 5.16 10.82 1.83
N ILE A 276 5.31 9.57 1.39
CA ILE A 276 4.46 8.46 1.86
C ILE A 276 4.75 8.11 3.32
N ILE A 277 6.03 8.14 3.73
CA ILE A 277 6.44 7.96 5.13
C ILE A 277 5.86 9.07 6.01
N LEU A 278 5.96 10.33 5.58
CA LEU A 278 5.36 11.47 6.28
C LEU A 278 3.86 11.22 6.51
N LEU A 279 3.14 10.86 5.45
CA LEU A 279 1.70 10.61 5.54
C LEU A 279 1.37 9.41 6.44
N SER A 280 2.14 8.32 6.35
CA SER A 280 1.90 7.13 7.16
C SER A 280 2.17 7.38 8.65
N VAL A 281 3.19 8.17 8.98
CA VAL A 281 3.52 8.57 10.36
C VAL A 281 2.47 9.54 10.92
N ILE A 282 1.93 10.46 10.10
CA ILE A 282 0.81 11.33 10.52
C ILE A 282 -0.43 10.49 10.80
N CYS A 283 -0.80 9.56 9.91
CA CYS A 283 -1.92 8.64 10.13
C CYS A 283 -1.70 7.79 11.39
N PHE A 284 -0.46 7.35 11.61
CA PHE A 284 -0.08 6.59 12.79
C PHE A 284 -0.28 7.38 14.09
N LEU A 285 0.23 8.62 14.15
CA LEU A 285 0.05 9.51 15.28
C LEU A 285 -1.43 9.72 15.59
N PHE A 286 -2.22 10.03 14.56
CA PHE A 286 -3.66 10.22 14.68
C PHE A 286 -4.36 8.97 15.23
N LEU A 287 -4.05 7.78 14.72
CA LEU A 287 -4.64 6.53 15.20
C LEU A 287 -4.22 6.22 16.64
N SER A 288 -2.95 6.42 16.99
CA SER A 288 -2.44 6.15 18.33
C SER A 288 -3.05 7.08 19.39
N SER A 289 -3.26 8.35 19.05
CA SER A 289 -3.90 9.33 19.94
C SER A 289 -5.40 9.03 20.08
N MET A 290 -6.10 8.68 18.99
CA MET A 290 -7.50 8.24 19.04
C MET A 290 -7.68 7.00 19.91
N ILE A 291 -6.82 6.00 19.78
CA ILE A 291 -6.87 4.79 20.61
C ILE A 291 -6.61 5.12 22.08
N SER A 292 -5.60 5.94 22.38
CA SER A 292 -5.33 6.37 23.75
C SER A 292 -6.53 7.11 24.37
N LEU A 293 -7.18 7.97 23.60
CA LEU A 293 -8.37 8.71 24.03
C LEU A 293 -9.56 7.77 24.25
N LEU A 294 -9.77 6.79 23.36
CA LEU A 294 -10.78 5.75 23.53
C LEU A 294 -10.55 4.89 24.77
N ILE A 295 -9.31 4.50 25.07
CA ILE A 295 -8.97 3.74 26.29
C ILE A 295 -9.29 4.57 27.54
N HIS A 296 -8.91 5.85 27.55
CA HIS A 296 -9.18 6.76 28.65
C HIS A 296 -10.69 6.93 28.88
N PHE A 297 -11.46 7.18 27.82
CA PHE A 297 -12.92 7.33 27.92
C PHE A 297 -13.64 6.03 28.24
N LYS A 298 -13.16 4.87 27.75
CA LYS A 298 -13.70 3.56 28.14
C LYS A 298 -13.59 3.36 29.65
N SER A 299 -12.44 3.68 30.23
CA SER A 299 -12.24 3.60 31.69
C SER A 299 -13.14 4.57 32.46
N LEU A 300 -13.45 5.74 31.89
CA LEU A 300 -14.33 6.72 32.54
C LEU A 300 -15.82 6.38 32.42
N PHE A 301 -16.25 5.78 31.31
CA PHE A 301 -17.67 5.61 30.97
C PHE A 301 -18.15 4.16 30.87
N ASN A 302 -17.32 3.15 31.15
CA ASN A 302 -17.67 1.72 31.03
C ASN A 302 -18.33 1.36 29.69
N LEU A 303 -17.84 1.94 28.60
CA LEU A 303 -18.44 1.75 27.27
C LEU A 303 -18.13 0.36 26.69
N ASN A 304 -19.17 -0.33 26.23
CA ASN A 304 -19.04 -1.51 25.39
C ASN A 304 -18.70 -1.07 23.95
N LEU A 305 -17.42 -1.14 23.60
CA LEU A 305 -16.95 -0.87 22.24
C LEU A 305 -17.46 -1.96 21.31
N SER A 306 -18.47 -1.64 20.50
CA SER A 306 -18.91 -2.45 19.37
C SER A 306 -18.34 -1.87 18.09
N TYR A 307 -17.57 -2.68 17.36
CA TYR A 307 -17.07 -2.30 16.05
C TYR A 307 -18.14 -2.59 15.00
N SER A 308 -18.29 -1.71 13.99
CA SER A 308 -19.24 -1.97 12.92
C SER A 308 -18.78 -3.21 12.13
N PRO A 309 -19.63 -4.24 11.97
CA PRO A 309 -19.23 -5.50 11.33
C PRO A 309 -18.81 -5.27 9.88
N LEU A 310 -19.44 -4.31 9.19
CA LEU A 310 -19.09 -3.92 7.83
C LEU A 310 -17.62 -3.45 7.72
N SER A 311 -17.17 -2.63 8.67
CA SER A 311 -15.79 -2.09 8.64
C SER A 311 -14.75 -3.18 8.83
N LEU A 312 -15.03 -4.17 9.70
CA LEU A 312 -14.15 -5.31 9.93
C LEU A 312 -14.03 -6.17 8.67
N ILE A 313 -15.16 -6.50 8.04
CA ILE A 313 -15.18 -7.34 6.83
C ILE A 313 -14.42 -6.66 5.68
N ILE A 314 -14.65 -5.37 5.45
CA ILE A 314 -13.97 -4.62 4.39
C ILE A 314 -12.46 -4.55 4.66
N ASN A 315 -12.07 -4.32 5.91
CA ASN A 315 -10.66 -4.24 6.29
C ASN A 315 -9.93 -5.58 6.14
N ASP A 316 -10.57 -6.69 6.52
CA ASP A 316 -10.02 -8.04 6.37
C ASP A 316 -9.83 -8.41 4.89
N LYS A 317 -10.71 -7.93 4.01
CA LYS A 317 -10.70 -8.22 2.57
C LYS A 317 -10.32 -7.02 1.70
N GLY A 318 -9.44 -6.14 2.19
CA GLY A 318 -9.07 -4.91 1.49
C GLY A 318 -8.51 -5.12 0.08
N LEU A 319 -7.73 -6.19 -0.16
CA LEU A 319 -7.24 -6.53 -1.51
C LEU A 319 -8.39 -6.91 -2.46
N LEU A 320 -9.38 -7.66 -1.99
CA LEU A 320 -10.54 -8.06 -2.79
C LEU A 320 -11.40 -6.84 -3.11
N TYR A 321 -11.64 -5.96 -2.13
CA TYR A 321 -12.29 -4.67 -2.37
C TYR A 321 -11.55 -3.87 -3.46
N PHE A 322 -10.23 -3.78 -3.38
CA PHE A 322 -9.41 -3.08 -4.38
C PHE A 322 -9.52 -3.67 -5.79
N ILE A 323 -9.49 -5.01 -5.93
CA ILE A 323 -9.61 -5.67 -7.24
C ILE A 323 -10.99 -5.42 -7.83
N ILE A 324 -12.04 -5.61 -7.04
CA ILE A 324 -13.42 -5.41 -7.48
C ILE A 324 -13.65 -3.94 -7.86
N SER A 325 -13.08 -3.01 -7.09
CA SER A 325 -13.14 -1.58 -7.42
C SER A 325 -12.60 -1.30 -8.82
N ASN A 326 -11.40 -1.81 -9.14
CA ASN A 326 -10.75 -1.57 -10.43
C ASN A 326 -11.42 -2.33 -11.58
N LEU A 327 -11.96 -3.53 -11.32
CA LEU A 327 -12.71 -4.29 -12.33
C LEU A 327 -14.03 -3.61 -12.66
N LEU A 328 -14.75 -3.08 -11.67
CA LEU A 328 -16.01 -2.38 -11.88
C LEU A 328 -15.81 -1.08 -12.66
N THR A 329 -14.81 -0.28 -12.32
CA THR A 329 -14.52 0.94 -13.10
C THR A 329 -14.13 0.59 -14.54
N GLY A 330 -13.26 -0.41 -14.73
CA GLY A 330 -12.87 -0.87 -16.06
C GLY A 330 -14.05 -1.42 -16.88
N PHE A 331 -14.89 -2.27 -16.28
CA PHE A 331 -16.07 -2.83 -16.92
C PHE A 331 -17.04 -1.74 -17.38
N PHE A 332 -17.40 -0.81 -16.50
CA PHE A 332 -18.34 0.24 -16.86
C PHE A 332 -17.79 1.23 -17.90
N ASN A 333 -16.49 1.58 -17.81
CA ASN A 333 -15.83 2.44 -18.80
C ASN A 333 -15.84 1.83 -20.20
N VAL A 334 -15.76 0.50 -20.31
CA VAL A 334 -15.75 -0.21 -21.60
C VAL A 334 -17.17 -0.51 -22.10
N PHE A 335 -18.07 -0.95 -21.23
CA PHE A 335 -19.37 -1.52 -21.65
C PHE A 335 -20.57 -0.60 -21.50
N CYS A 336 -20.61 0.28 -20.49
CA CYS A 336 -21.84 1.00 -20.16
C CYS A 336 -21.83 2.45 -20.63
N LEU A 337 -20.73 3.18 -20.44
CA LEU A 337 -20.67 4.61 -20.70
C LEU A 337 -19.24 4.96 -21.12
N ASN A 338 -19.06 5.45 -22.34
CA ASN A 338 -17.94 6.36 -22.58
C ASN A 338 -18.29 7.59 -21.74
N ILE A 339 -17.79 7.67 -20.51
CA ILE A 339 -18.24 8.64 -19.49
C ILE A 339 -18.11 10.10 -20.00
N LEU A 340 -17.27 10.30 -21.01
CA LEU A 340 -17.15 11.53 -21.78
C LEU A 340 -18.46 11.98 -22.47
N HIS A 341 -19.39 11.07 -22.76
CA HIS A 341 -20.74 11.42 -23.27
C HIS A 341 -21.64 12.08 -22.21
N LEU A 342 -21.28 12.04 -20.92
CA LEU A 342 -21.99 12.83 -19.89
C LEU A 342 -21.61 14.31 -19.91
N LEU A 343 -20.63 14.72 -20.71
CA LEU A 343 -20.28 16.12 -20.89
C LEU A 343 -21.17 16.75 -21.96
N PRO A 344 -21.68 17.97 -21.75
CA PRO A 344 -22.29 18.74 -22.83
C PRO A 344 -21.24 19.01 -23.92
N GLU A 345 -21.66 19.06 -25.20
CA GLU A 345 -20.77 19.22 -26.36
C GLU A 345 -19.87 20.47 -26.31
N ARG A 346 -20.21 21.46 -25.46
CA ARG A 346 -19.46 22.70 -25.27
C ARG A 346 -18.48 22.68 -24.10
N ALA A 347 -18.43 21.60 -23.32
CA ALA A 347 -17.59 21.52 -22.14
C ALA A 347 -16.10 21.57 -22.51
N LYS A 348 -15.40 22.59 -22.02
CA LYS A 348 -13.94 22.72 -22.15
C LYS A 348 -13.28 22.34 -20.84
N LEU A 349 -12.14 21.66 -20.91
CA LEU A 349 -11.34 21.36 -19.73
C LEU A 349 -10.50 22.59 -19.38
N ASN A 350 -10.74 23.15 -18.21
CA ASN A 350 -9.86 24.16 -17.64
C ASN A 350 -8.56 23.48 -17.16
N VAL A 351 -7.47 23.73 -17.87
CA VAL A 351 -6.16 23.09 -17.64
C VAL A 351 -5.61 23.38 -16.23
N ILE A 352 -5.94 24.55 -15.65
CA ILE A 352 -5.41 24.98 -14.35
C ILE A 352 -6.13 24.27 -13.20
N THR A 353 -7.46 24.18 -13.27
CA THR A 353 -8.25 23.54 -12.21
C THR A 353 -8.42 22.04 -12.43
N GLY A 354 -8.25 21.58 -13.66
CA GLY A 354 -8.54 20.21 -14.10
C GLY A 354 -10.03 19.89 -14.13
N ILE A 355 -10.90 20.91 -14.16
CA ILE A 355 -12.36 20.78 -14.12
C ILE A 355 -12.93 21.10 -15.50
N TYR A 356 -14.02 20.43 -15.88
CA TYR A 356 -14.76 20.76 -17.08
C TYR A 356 -15.73 21.92 -16.80
N ASP A 357 -15.73 22.92 -17.68
CA ASP A 357 -16.65 24.05 -17.61
C ASP A 357 -18.09 23.60 -17.99
N ASP A 358 -19.10 24.31 -17.47
CA ASP A 358 -20.52 24.13 -17.78
C ASP A 358 -21.14 22.74 -17.48
N LEU A 359 -20.76 22.08 -16.38
CA LEU A 359 -21.50 20.88 -15.92
C LEU A 359 -22.91 21.24 -15.44
N SER A 360 -23.94 20.64 -16.06
CA SER A 360 -25.32 20.76 -15.60
C SER A 360 -25.54 20.00 -14.28
N TRP A 361 -26.44 20.49 -13.41
CA TRP A 361 -26.80 19.82 -12.16
C TRP A 361 -27.32 18.39 -12.36
N ALA A 362 -28.02 18.13 -13.46
CA ALA A 362 -28.49 16.78 -13.79
C ALA A 362 -27.32 15.84 -14.12
N SER A 363 -26.32 16.32 -14.86
CA SER A 363 -25.12 15.54 -15.19
C SER A 363 -24.27 15.23 -13.95
N SER A 364 -24.15 16.17 -13.00
CA SER A 364 -23.40 15.94 -11.76
C SER A 364 -24.12 14.95 -10.85
N LEU A 365 -25.45 15.05 -10.71
CA LEU A 365 -26.24 14.12 -9.90
C LEU A 365 -26.18 12.69 -10.46
N LEU A 366 -26.24 12.52 -11.79
CA LEU A 366 -26.06 11.21 -12.43
C LEU A 366 -24.67 10.63 -12.14
N GLN A 367 -23.62 11.45 -12.22
CA GLN A 367 -22.25 11.01 -11.89
C GLN A 367 -22.10 10.62 -10.40
N PHE A 368 -22.76 11.32 -9.49
CA PHE A 368 -22.80 10.94 -8.07
C PHE A 368 -23.57 9.65 -7.82
N LEU A 369 -24.70 9.43 -8.51
CA LEU A 369 -25.43 8.16 -8.45
C LEU A 369 -24.56 7.01 -8.95
N VAL A 370 -23.88 7.19 -10.08
CA VAL A 370 -22.92 6.20 -10.59
C VAL A 370 -21.83 5.91 -9.55
N LEU A 371 -21.23 6.93 -8.93
CA LEU A 371 -20.26 6.75 -7.86
C LEU A 371 -20.80 5.96 -6.67
N LEU A 372 -22.05 6.22 -6.26
CA LEU A 372 -22.71 5.54 -5.17
C LEU A 372 -23.05 4.08 -5.52
N THR A 373 -23.43 3.82 -6.77
CA THR A 373 -23.63 2.44 -7.26
C THR A 373 -22.30 1.67 -7.25
N TYR A 374 -21.18 2.27 -7.65
CA TYR A 374 -19.87 1.62 -7.57
C TYR A 374 -19.45 1.27 -6.13
N SER A 375 -19.62 2.22 -5.21
CA SER A 375 -19.23 2.00 -3.82
C SER A 375 -20.12 0.95 -3.13
N SER A 376 -21.42 0.96 -3.39
CA SER A 376 -22.36 -0.04 -2.85
C SER A 376 -22.12 -1.43 -3.45
N LEU A 377 -21.97 -1.54 -4.78
CA LEU A 377 -21.78 -2.82 -5.46
C LEU A 377 -20.46 -3.51 -5.04
N SER A 378 -19.39 -2.73 -4.89
CA SER A 378 -18.11 -3.26 -4.40
C SER A 378 -18.19 -3.78 -2.97
N VAL A 379 -18.92 -3.09 -2.09
CA VAL A 379 -19.18 -3.56 -0.72
C VAL A 379 -20.02 -4.83 -0.74
N ILE A 380 -21.07 -4.90 -1.58
CA ILE A 380 -21.91 -6.10 -1.72
C ILE A 380 -21.08 -7.31 -2.16
N PHE A 381 -20.21 -7.16 -3.15
CA PHE A 381 -19.36 -8.28 -3.57
C PHE A 381 -18.37 -8.73 -2.49
N VAL A 382 -17.80 -7.79 -1.72
CA VAL A 382 -16.95 -8.15 -0.57
C VAL A 382 -17.74 -8.93 0.48
N LEU A 383 -18.99 -8.52 0.76
CA LEU A 383 -19.89 -9.22 1.68
C LEU A 383 -20.22 -10.63 1.19
N ILE A 384 -20.54 -10.79 -0.10
CA ILE A 384 -20.77 -12.10 -0.72
C ILE A 384 -19.52 -12.98 -0.57
N GLY A 385 -18.35 -12.45 -0.90
CA GLY A 385 -17.09 -13.18 -0.73
C GLY A 385 -16.85 -13.57 0.74
N SER A 386 -17.20 -12.71 1.70
CA SER A 386 -17.13 -13.02 3.14
C SER A 386 -18.10 -14.12 3.56
N TYR A 387 -19.30 -14.12 3.01
CA TYR A 387 -20.31 -15.13 3.26
C TYR A 387 -19.87 -16.51 2.76
N TYR A 388 -19.26 -16.58 1.56
CA TYR A 388 -18.71 -17.83 1.03
C TYR A 388 -17.57 -18.40 1.89
N ASP A 389 -16.67 -17.56 2.39
CA ASP A 389 -15.63 -18.04 3.31
C ASP A 389 -16.22 -18.54 4.62
N CYS A 390 -17.22 -17.84 5.17
CA CYS A 390 -17.95 -18.29 6.35
C CYS A 390 -18.59 -19.67 6.12
N LEU A 391 -19.27 -19.87 5.00
CA LEU A 391 -19.82 -21.17 4.58
C LEU A 391 -18.74 -22.23 4.40
N LYS A 392 -17.58 -21.89 3.84
CA LYS A 392 -16.44 -22.80 3.68
C LYS A 392 -15.87 -23.22 5.04
N PHE A 393 -15.79 -22.30 6.00
CA PHE A 393 -15.39 -22.61 7.37
C PHE A 393 -16.42 -23.50 8.07
N LEU A 394 -17.72 -23.19 7.95
CA LEU A 394 -18.82 -24.00 8.47
C LEU A 394 -18.89 -25.41 7.85
N THR A 395 -18.56 -25.56 6.57
CA THR A 395 -18.52 -26.87 5.90
C THR A 395 -17.23 -27.63 6.19
N SER A 396 -16.09 -26.95 6.39
CA SER A 396 -14.84 -27.57 6.87
C SER A 396 -14.88 -27.97 8.35
N SER A 397 -15.74 -27.35 9.16
CA SER A 397 -16.02 -27.84 10.52
C SER A 397 -16.99 -29.04 10.53
N VAL A 398 -17.72 -29.27 9.43
CA VAL A 398 -18.58 -30.46 9.23
C VAL A 398 -17.82 -31.62 8.58
N PHE A 399 -16.81 -31.34 7.75
CA PHE A 399 -15.86 -32.33 7.22
C PHE A 399 -14.48 -32.14 7.85
N GLY A 400 -14.28 -32.80 8.99
CA GLY A 400 -13.24 -32.51 9.97
C GLY A 400 -11.79 -32.45 9.48
N ILE A 401 -10.99 -31.71 10.26
CA ILE A 401 -9.69 -32.10 10.85
C ILE A 401 -9.31 -30.94 11.81
N PHE A 402 -9.55 -31.12 13.10
CA PHE A 402 -8.81 -30.46 14.17
C PHE A 402 -8.28 -31.58 15.07
N LYS A 403 -6.96 -31.79 15.00
CA LYS A 403 -6.16 -32.40 16.05
C LYS A 403 -4.91 -31.55 16.19
#